data_AF-A0A7S4NKN4-F1
#
_entry.id   AF-A0A7S4NKN4-F1
#
_cell.length_a   1.000
_cell.length_b   1.000
_cell.length_c   1.000
_cell.angle_alpha   90.00
_cell.angle_beta   90.00
_cell.angle_gamma   90.00
#
_symmetry.space_group_name_H-M   'P 1'
#
loop_
_entity.id
_entity.type
_entity.pdbx_description
1 polymer ?
#
loop_
_entity_poly.entity_id
_entity_poly.type
_entity_poly.pdbx_seq_one_letter_code
_entity_poly.pdbx_strand_id
1 'polypeptide(L)'
;DSHALHAMGNHFSGTLDLTALPARIQYIRLRDNSFSGTLDLRTLPKALKSLQLEGNEIQKSNLVIQSDLPEMTQLTLDKGMFDTIRNTDGELLECESAGRNVINVLVTKKERS
;
A
#
# COMPACT_ATOMS: atom_id res chain seq x y z
N ASP A 1 18.90 12.72 -1.69
CA ASP A 1 17.55 13.12 -1.25
C ASP A 1 16.53 12.01 -1.48
N SER A 2 16.02 11.44 -0.40
CA SER A 2 14.87 10.54 -0.43
C SER A 2 13.58 11.35 -0.48
N HIS A 3 12.71 11.09 -1.45
CA HIS A 3 11.42 11.78 -1.57
C HIS A 3 10.37 11.03 -0.74
N ALA A 4 9.85 11.66 0.31
CA ALA A 4 9.01 10.99 1.27
C ALA A 4 7.86 11.85 1.78
N LEU A 5 6.72 11.21 2.02
CA LEU A 5 5.57 11.77 2.74
C LEU A 5 5.44 11.06 4.10
N HIS A 6 5.47 11.85 5.17
CA HIS A 6 5.35 11.36 6.54
C HIS A 6 4.23 12.09 7.27
N ALA A 7 3.19 11.37 7.65
CA ALA A 7 2.06 11.89 8.41
C ALA A 7 1.51 10.86 9.41
N MET A 8 2.32 9.88 9.79
CA MET A 8 1.95 8.82 10.73
C MET A 8 1.57 9.36 12.11
N GLY A 9 0.62 8.72 12.79
CA GLY A 9 0.35 8.93 14.21
C GLY A 9 -0.40 10.23 14.49
N ASN A 10 -1.32 10.59 13.59
CA ASN A 10 -2.16 11.78 13.71
C ASN A 10 -3.64 11.37 13.72
N HIS A 11 -4.52 12.37 13.71
CA HIS A 11 -5.97 12.19 13.57
C HIS A 11 -6.46 12.63 12.18
N PHE A 12 -5.61 12.50 11.15
CA PHE A 12 -6.04 12.83 9.79
C PHE A 12 -7.13 11.87 9.35
N SER A 13 -8.13 12.40 8.65
CA SER A 13 -9.30 11.65 8.23
C SER A 13 -9.72 12.02 6.81
N GLY A 14 -10.71 11.30 6.30
CA GLY A 14 -11.16 11.39 4.92
C GLY A 14 -10.54 10.31 4.03
N THR A 15 -10.72 10.45 2.73
CA THR A 15 -10.31 9.45 1.75
C THR A 15 -8.92 9.68 1.20
N LEU A 16 -8.20 8.61 0.87
CA LEU A 16 -6.90 8.68 0.22
C LEU A 16 -7.05 8.59 -1.30
N ASP A 17 -6.61 9.64 -2.00
CA ASP A 17 -6.38 9.59 -3.44
C ASP A 17 -4.88 9.46 -3.71
N LEU A 18 -4.47 8.28 -4.17
CA LEU A 18 -3.07 7.96 -4.49
C LEU A 18 -2.80 7.97 -6.01
N THR A 19 -3.75 8.42 -6.82
CA THR A 19 -3.63 8.39 -8.30
C THR A 19 -2.74 9.50 -8.86
N ALA A 20 -2.56 10.59 -8.09
CA ALA A 20 -1.81 11.78 -8.50
C ALA A 20 -0.54 11.99 -7.65
N LEU A 21 0.21 10.92 -7.38
CA LEU A 21 1.46 11.00 -6.62
C LEU A 21 2.64 11.50 -7.48
N PRO A 22 3.57 12.28 -6.91
CA PRO A 22 4.78 12.68 -7.62
C PRO A 22 5.61 11.47 -8.07
N ALA A 23 6.04 11.45 -9.34
CA ALA A 23 6.73 10.30 -9.93
C ALA A 23 7.99 9.84 -9.19
N ARG A 24 8.65 10.73 -8.44
CA ARG A 24 9.89 10.45 -7.71
C ARG A 24 9.67 10.04 -6.25
N ILE A 25 8.42 10.00 -5.74
CA ILE A 25 8.16 9.64 -4.35
C ILE A 25 8.57 8.19 -4.08
N GLN A 26 9.23 7.96 -2.95
CA GLN A 26 9.81 6.67 -2.59
C GLN A 26 9.18 6.09 -1.32
N TYR A 27 8.73 6.93 -0.40
CA TYR A 27 8.19 6.50 0.88
C TYR A 27 6.91 7.26 1.22
N ILE A 28 5.86 6.52 1.56
CA ILE A 28 4.59 7.09 2.05
C ILE A 28 4.26 6.39 3.36
N ARG A 29 4.27 7.15 4.46
CA ARG A 29 3.96 6.64 5.80
C ARG A 29 2.76 7.40 6.38
N LEU A 30 1.59 6.77 6.29
CA LEU A 30 0.30 7.33 6.73
C LEU A 30 -0.37 6.47 7.81
N ARG A 31 0.34 5.47 8.33
CA ARG A 31 -0.16 4.58 9.38
C ARG A 31 -0.60 5.31 10.65
N ASP A 32 -1.44 4.69 11.45
CA ASP A 32 -2.00 5.24 12.70
C ASP A 32 -2.67 6.60 12.47
N ASN A 33 -3.73 6.61 11.67
CA ASN A 33 -4.60 7.76 11.38
C ASN A 33 -6.07 7.29 11.31
N SER A 34 -6.99 8.17 10.90
CA SER A 34 -8.41 7.87 10.69
C SER A 34 -8.80 8.00 9.20
N PHE A 35 -7.87 7.71 8.27
CA PHE A 35 -8.21 7.68 6.84
C PHE A 35 -9.19 6.54 6.57
N SER A 36 -10.20 6.80 5.76
CA SER A 36 -11.28 5.87 5.46
C SER A 36 -11.62 5.83 3.98
N GLY A 37 -12.64 5.05 3.61
CA GLY A 37 -13.03 4.88 2.21
C GLY A 37 -12.27 3.76 1.51
N THR A 38 -12.43 3.66 0.21
CA THR A 38 -11.78 2.63 -0.62
C THR A 38 -10.38 3.05 -1.04
N LEU A 39 -9.54 2.07 -1.34
CA LEU A 39 -8.16 2.28 -1.75
C LEU A 39 -7.96 1.79 -3.19
N ASP A 40 -7.42 2.65 -4.05
CA ASP A 40 -6.99 2.28 -5.40
C ASP A 40 -5.45 2.33 -5.50
N LEU A 41 -4.83 1.16 -5.72
CA LEU A 41 -3.38 0.99 -5.84
C LEU A 41 -2.95 0.57 -7.25
N ARG A 42 -3.81 0.80 -8.26
CA ARG A 42 -3.52 0.45 -9.66
C ARG A 42 -2.56 1.42 -10.35
N THR A 43 -2.29 2.57 -9.75
CA THR A 43 -1.47 3.64 -10.34
C THR A 43 -0.46 4.21 -9.33
N LEU A 44 0.49 3.38 -8.90
CA LEU A 44 1.55 3.82 -7.98
C LEU A 44 2.82 4.24 -8.75
N PRO A 45 3.60 5.20 -8.25
CA PRO A 45 4.88 5.55 -8.87
C PRO A 45 5.86 4.37 -8.86
N LYS A 46 6.57 4.12 -9.97
CA LYS A 46 7.58 3.03 -10.07
C LYS A 46 8.74 3.16 -9.08
N ALA A 47 9.01 4.39 -8.61
CA ALA A 47 10.03 4.67 -7.62
C ALA A 47 9.61 4.38 -6.17
N LEU A 48 8.32 4.06 -5.95
CA LEU A 48 7.78 3.81 -4.62
C LEU A 48 8.35 2.52 -4.04
N LYS A 49 8.96 2.65 -2.85
CA LYS A 49 9.63 1.56 -2.13
C LYS A 49 8.81 1.06 -0.95
N SER A 50 8.10 1.98 -0.30
CA SER A 50 7.32 1.68 0.90
C SER A 50 6.03 2.47 0.96
N LEU A 51 4.93 1.76 1.20
CA LEU A 51 3.62 2.32 1.49
C LEU A 51 3.10 1.69 2.80
N GLN A 52 2.92 2.52 3.83
CA GLN A 52 2.44 2.08 5.14
C GLN A 52 1.10 2.74 5.46
N LEU A 53 0.06 1.91 5.56
CA LEU A 53 -1.34 2.33 5.72
C LEU A 53 -2.02 1.65 6.91
N GLU A 54 -1.33 0.79 7.66
CA GLU A 54 -1.91 0.12 8.83
C GLU A 54 -2.40 1.09 9.91
N GLY A 55 -3.32 0.66 10.77
CA GLY A 55 -3.92 1.53 11.79
C GLY A 55 -4.74 2.66 11.18
N ASN A 56 -5.47 2.39 10.09
CA ASN A 56 -6.45 3.30 9.50
C ASN A 56 -7.84 2.66 9.45
N GLU A 57 -8.83 3.40 8.97
CA GLU A 57 -10.23 2.99 8.84
C GLU A 57 -10.60 2.70 7.37
N ILE A 58 -9.63 2.25 6.57
CA ILE A 58 -9.82 1.93 5.14
C ILE A 58 -10.87 0.82 5.02
N GLN A 59 -11.87 1.01 4.15
CA GLN A 59 -12.98 0.09 4.04
C GLN A 59 -12.56 -1.29 3.55
N LYS A 60 -13.21 -2.29 4.12
CA LYS A 60 -13.00 -3.68 3.71
C LYS A 60 -13.45 -3.88 2.27
N SER A 61 -12.53 -4.34 1.41
CA SER A 61 -12.82 -4.57 -0.01
C SER A 61 -11.84 -5.55 -0.65
N ASN A 62 -12.00 -5.81 -1.95
CA ASN A 62 -10.96 -6.49 -2.73
C ASN A 62 -9.93 -5.45 -3.16
N LEU A 63 -8.67 -5.72 -2.90
CA LEU A 63 -7.57 -4.82 -3.26
C LEU A 63 -6.91 -5.28 -4.55
N VAL A 64 -6.73 -4.33 -5.48
CA VAL A 64 -5.95 -4.55 -6.70
C VAL A 64 -4.75 -3.62 -6.68
N ILE A 65 -3.55 -4.20 -6.79
CA ILE A 65 -2.28 -3.51 -6.80
C ILE A 65 -1.69 -3.59 -8.20
N GLN A 66 -1.05 -2.55 -8.70
CA GLN A 66 -0.35 -2.66 -9.99
C GLN A 66 0.75 -3.74 -9.94
N SER A 67 0.89 -4.51 -11.01
CA SER A 67 1.88 -5.60 -11.11
C SER A 67 3.32 -5.12 -11.28
N ASP A 68 3.54 -3.95 -11.89
CA ASP A 68 4.88 -3.40 -12.12
C ASP A 68 5.31 -2.41 -11.02
N LEU A 69 5.96 -2.95 -9.99
CA LEU A 69 6.50 -2.21 -8.84
C LEU A 69 7.95 -2.62 -8.57
N PRO A 70 8.91 -2.23 -9.44
CA PRO A 70 10.27 -2.76 -9.43
C PRO A 70 11.06 -2.45 -8.14
N GLU A 71 10.73 -1.35 -7.49
CA GLU A 71 11.41 -0.84 -6.29
C GLU A 71 10.63 -1.14 -5.00
N MET A 72 9.40 -1.64 -5.08
CA MET A 72 8.57 -1.86 -3.89
C MET A 72 9.14 -2.99 -3.06
N THR A 73 9.38 -2.72 -1.78
CA THR A 73 9.87 -3.70 -0.81
C THR A 73 8.91 -3.89 0.36
N GLN A 74 7.99 -2.95 0.56
CA GLN A 74 7.11 -2.96 1.72
C GLN A 74 5.75 -2.33 1.42
N LEU A 75 4.69 -3.09 1.64
CA LEU A 75 3.31 -2.61 1.60
C LEU A 75 2.56 -3.17 2.79
N THR A 76 2.28 -2.33 3.79
CA THR A 76 1.63 -2.75 5.04
C THR A 76 0.19 -2.26 5.13
N LEU A 77 -0.68 -3.17 5.53
CA LEU A 77 -2.13 -2.99 5.64
C LEU A 77 -2.64 -3.67 6.92
N ASP A 78 -3.82 -3.29 7.39
CA ASP A 78 -4.47 -3.97 8.51
C ASP A 78 -4.97 -5.37 8.13
N LYS A 79 -4.71 -6.32 9.01
CA LYS A 79 -5.10 -7.72 8.85
C LYS A 79 -6.63 -7.84 8.86
N GLY A 80 -7.18 -8.63 7.92
CA GLY A 80 -8.61 -8.89 7.84
C GLY A 80 -9.44 -7.78 7.14
N MET A 81 -8.78 -6.69 6.73
CA MET A 81 -9.42 -5.60 5.97
C MET A 81 -9.56 -5.91 4.47
N PHE A 82 -8.97 -6.98 3.96
CA PHE A 82 -9.09 -7.33 2.54
C PHE A 82 -9.38 -8.82 2.41
N ASP A 83 -10.46 -9.18 1.71
CA ASP A 83 -10.82 -10.58 1.47
C ASP A 83 -9.88 -11.23 0.47
N THR A 84 -9.55 -10.48 -0.60
CA THR A 84 -8.56 -10.89 -1.59
C THR A 84 -7.69 -9.71 -1.98
N ILE A 85 -6.40 -9.99 -2.19
CA ILE A 85 -5.40 -9.03 -2.69
C ILE A 85 -4.82 -9.61 -3.98
N ARG A 86 -5.00 -8.90 -5.08
CA ARG A 86 -4.52 -9.32 -6.40
C ARG A 86 -3.66 -8.25 -7.04
N ASN A 87 -2.82 -8.63 -7.99
CA ASN A 87 -2.20 -7.66 -8.87
C ASN A 87 -3.07 -7.36 -10.11
N THR A 88 -2.68 -6.37 -10.92
CA THR A 88 -3.36 -6.02 -12.18
C THR A 88 -3.27 -7.10 -13.26
N ASP A 89 -2.37 -8.08 -13.10
CA ASP A 89 -2.30 -9.28 -13.95
C ASP A 89 -3.33 -10.35 -13.50
N GLY A 90 -4.03 -10.11 -12.39
CA GLY A 90 -5.05 -10.99 -11.82
C GLY A 90 -4.51 -12.05 -10.85
N GLU A 91 -3.20 -12.07 -10.62
CA GLU A 91 -2.50 -13.02 -9.73
C GLU A 91 -2.82 -12.69 -8.26
N LEU A 92 -3.05 -13.72 -7.45
CA LEU A 92 -3.25 -13.55 -6.01
C LEU A 92 -1.89 -13.26 -5.35
N LEU A 93 -1.84 -12.20 -4.54
CA LEU A 93 -0.62 -11.83 -3.83
C LEU A 93 -0.58 -12.48 -2.45
N GLU A 94 0.59 -12.99 -2.10
CA GLU A 94 0.82 -13.56 -0.77
C GLU A 94 0.98 -12.45 0.27
N CYS A 95 0.54 -12.77 1.49
CA CYS A 95 0.61 -11.85 2.61
C CYS A 95 1.30 -12.56 3.77
N GLU A 96 2.27 -11.89 4.38
CA GLU A 96 2.91 -12.36 5.60
C GLU A 96 2.45 -11.52 6.80
N SER A 97 2.35 -12.14 7.98
CA SER A 97 1.97 -11.43 9.20
C SER A 97 3.13 -10.54 9.64
N ALA A 98 2.90 -9.23 9.75
CA ALA A 98 3.91 -8.23 10.10
C ALA A 98 3.61 -7.59 11.47
N GLY A 99 3.41 -8.42 12.50
CA GLY A 99 3.01 -7.97 13.85
C GLY A 99 1.60 -8.42 14.22
N ARG A 100 1.02 -7.81 15.27
CA ARG A 100 -0.21 -8.31 15.91
C ARG A 100 -1.44 -8.22 14.99
N ASN A 101 -1.60 -7.15 14.21
CA ASN A 101 -2.77 -6.89 13.36
C ASN A 101 -2.40 -6.33 11.97
N VAL A 102 -1.17 -6.54 11.51
CA VAL A 102 -0.67 -5.97 10.25
C VAL A 102 -0.26 -7.11 9.33
N ILE A 103 -0.52 -6.95 8.04
CA ILE A 103 0.02 -7.80 6.98
C ILE A 103 0.99 -7.00 6.12
N ASN A 104 2.06 -7.66 5.66
CA ASN A 104 2.91 -7.16 4.59
C ASN A 104 2.53 -7.91 3.31
N VAL A 105 2.25 -7.17 2.24
CA VAL A 105 1.92 -7.75 0.94
C VAL A 105 3.22 -8.01 0.18
N LEU A 106 3.44 -9.26 -0.19
CA LEU A 106 4.61 -9.68 -0.95
C LEU A 106 4.37 -9.38 -2.43
N VAL A 107 4.79 -8.19 -2.85
CA VAL A 107 4.81 -7.81 -4.27
C VAL A 107 6.10 -8.36 -4.86
N THR A 108 6.05 -9.56 -5.44
CA THR A 108 7.24 -10.21 -5.99
C THR A 108 7.81 -9.37 -7.12
N LYS A 109 9.15 -9.24 -7.16
CA LYS A 109 9.83 -8.80 -8.38
C LYS A 109 9.63 -9.93 -9.38
N LYS A 110 8.92 -9.69 -10.49
CA LYS A 110 9.05 -10.55 -11.67
C LYS A 110 10.55 -10.54 -12.00
N GLU A 111 11.27 -11.60 -11.65
CA GLU A 111 12.63 -11.82 -12.10
C GLU A 111 12.56 -11.77 -13.63
N ARG A 112 13.07 -10.69 -14.21
CA ARG A 112 13.23 -10.62 -15.67
C ARG A 112 14.27 -11.67 -16.02
N SER A 113 13.81 -12.72 -16.70
CA SER A 113 14.64 -13.70 -17.39
C SER A 113 15.53 -13.03 -18.43
#